data_AF-I3K0E9-F1
#
_entry.id   AF-I3K0E9-F1
#
_cell.length_a   1.000
_cell.length_b   1.000
_cell.length_c   1.000
_cell.angle_alpha   90.00
_cell.angle_beta   90.00
_cell.angle_gamma   90.00
#
_symmetry.space_group_name_H-M   'P 1'
#
loop_
_entity.id
_entity.type
_entity.pdbx_description
1 polymer ?
#
loop_
_entity_poly.entity_id
_entity_poly.type
_entity_poly.pdbx_seq_one_letter_code
_entity_poly.pdbx_strand_id
1 'polypeptide(L)'
;LSDFKKEIKVLRIQLREKEEQVHQAAQAGLDLLNQQVELQNRLDEQRVEMTNALEALEQDKYSLQKEVELKTRMLESLQSDFDCVKNQQKRYLQEQQEHLERAHSMALSELHNKVQQLQSSLEESQLNEKQLKHKLEMQTETLNNKMEELRALNEHTQSSMTSEMMEVQMKITELENVKVELEQELQESQYKEQQLELSNSSLQRQLERITEEKEEREKEAVSWFNALEKSREANRDLQIELDQVLQQAQDPNSKGNSLFAELEDKRAEMERQLISMKVQYQSLQKIHAFSKQQMQRLKVQIATLMQLQGSRADPAQLERLQSMLSEKNGEIQNLMTKLQRLEKVEMLLKSQPANPAPADDGEGQDETYYTDLLKMKLSNTVKDAERLGDELSLQRMKSLSESQRALELERKLFTSERLLKQAQSEKIKLQLRVEELQHKYEPKGT
;
A
#
# COMPACT_ATOMS: atom_id res chain seq x y z
N LEU A 1 -118.36 72.22 60.51
CA LEU A 1 -117.21 73.11 60.21
C LEU A 1 -115.94 72.76 61.01
N SER A 2 -116.03 72.30 62.28
CA SER A 2 -114.88 71.85 63.09
C SER A 2 -114.31 70.49 62.65
N ASP A 3 -115.15 69.52 62.32
CA ASP A 3 -114.70 68.14 62.02
C ASP A 3 -114.00 68.02 60.66
N PHE A 4 -114.48 68.72 59.64
CA PHE A 4 -113.80 68.82 58.33
C PHE A 4 -112.37 69.42 58.41
N LYS A 5 -112.12 70.34 59.36
CA LYS A 5 -110.76 70.89 59.56
C LYS A 5 -109.82 69.89 60.24
N LYS A 6 -110.33 69.00 61.09
CA LYS A 6 -109.54 67.92 61.70
C LYS A 6 -109.22 66.83 60.69
N GLU A 7 -110.19 66.46 59.86
CA GLU A 7 -110.04 65.46 58.81
C GLU A 7 -109.03 65.89 57.74
N ILE A 8 -109.05 67.16 57.31
CA ILE A 8 -108.03 67.74 56.42
C ILE A 8 -106.62 67.71 57.04
N LYS A 9 -106.50 67.92 58.37
CA LYS A 9 -105.20 67.84 59.05
C LYS A 9 -104.67 66.40 59.09
N VAL A 10 -105.53 65.42 59.37
CA VAL A 10 -105.15 63.99 59.37
C VAL A 10 -104.74 63.56 57.97
N LEU A 11 -105.50 63.93 56.94
CA LEU A 11 -105.16 63.64 55.53
C LEU A 11 -103.83 64.27 55.11
N ARG A 12 -103.50 65.47 55.58
CA ARG A 12 -102.19 66.12 55.32
C ARG A 12 -101.03 65.42 56.01
N ILE A 13 -101.24 64.92 57.23
CA ILE A 13 -100.21 64.14 57.95
C ILE A 13 -100.00 62.80 57.25
N GLN A 14 -101.07 62.10 56.89
CA GLN A 14 -101.00 60.83 56.15
C GLN A 14 -100.38 60.99 54.76
N LEU A 15 -100.65 62.10 54.06
CA LEU A 15 -100.01 62.40 52.78
C LEU A 15 -98.50 62.62 52.96
N ARG A 16 -98.09 63.36 54.00
CA ARG A 16 -96.66 63.58 54.31
C ARG A 16 -95.95 62.28 54.68
N GLU A 17 -96.56 61.44 55.52
CA GLU A 17 -96.02 60.12 55.87
C GLU A 17 -95.91 59.21 54.64
N LYS A 18 -96.90 59.23 53.75
CA LYS A 18 -96.86 58.50 52.47
C LYS A 18 -95.76 59.03 51.55
N GLU A 19 -95.59 60.35 51.44
CA GLU A 19 -94.52 60.99 50.66
C GLU A 19 -93.13 60.64 51.22
N GLU A 20 -92.96 60.64 52.54
CA GLU A 20 -91.73 60.21 53.21
C GLU A 20 -91.46 58.72 52.99
N GLN A 21 -92.47 57.85 53.08
CA GLN A 21 -92.33 56.42 52.77
C GLN A 21 -91.97 56.17 51.30
N VAL A 22 -92.60 56.90 50.37
CA VAL A 22 -92.28 56.83 48.94
C VAL A 22 -90.86 57.31 48.69
N HIS A 23 -90.43 58.38 49.37
CA HIS A 23 -89.07 58.89 49.24
C HIS A 23 -88.03 57.91 49.80
N GLN A 24 -88.29 57.30 50.96
CA GLN A 24 -87.44 56.26 51.55
C GLN A 24 -87.38 55.01 50.67
N ALA A 25 -88.51 54.57 50.09
CA ALA A 25 -88.54 53.44 49.16
C ALA A 25 -87.80 53.75 47.85
N ALA A 26 -87.92 54.97 47.33
CA ALA A 26 -87.17 55.41 46.15
C ALA A 26 -85.66 55.47 46.44
N GLN A 27 -85.26 55.95 47.63
CA GLN A 27 -83.86 55.98 48.04
C GLN A 27 -83.30 54.55 48.21
N ALA A 28 -84.02 53.67 48.89
CA ALA A 28 -83.62 52.26 49.02
C ALA A 28 -83.55 51.55 47.66
N GLY A 29 -84.46 51.87 46.75
CA GLY A 29 -84.43 51.38 45.36
C GLY A 29 -83.22 51.89 44.58
N LEU A 30 -82.86 53.16 44.76
CA LEU A 30 -81.67 53.75 44.15
C LEU A 30 -80.38 53.14 44.72
N ASP A 31 -80.32 52.93 46.03
CA ASP A 31 -79.15 52.31 46.69
C ASP A 31 -78.96 50.85 46.23
N LEU A 32 -80.06 50.09 46.12
CA LEU A 32 -80.04 48.73 45.56
C LEU A 32 -79.59 48.73 44.09
N LEU A 33 -80.07 49.68 43.29
CA LEU A 33 -79.65 49.82 41.89
C LEU A 33 -78.15 50.12 41.79
N ASN A 34 -77.64 51.02 42.63
CA ASN A 34 -76.21 51.34 42.68
C ASN A 34 -75.37 50.12 43.08
N GLN A 35 -75.79 49.36 44.09
CA GLN A 35 -75.12 48.10 44.47
C GLN A 35 -75.15 47.07 43.34
N GLN A 36 -76.27 46.97 42.61
CA GLN A 36 -76.39 46.08 41.46
C GLN A 36 -75.43 46.50 40.33
N VAL A 37 -75.29 47.80 40.06
CA VAL A 37 -74.33 48.32 39.08
C VAL A 37 -72.89 48.05 39.51
N GLU A 38 -72.54 48.23 40.78
CA GLU A 38 -71.18 47.93 41.28
C GLU A 38 -70.84 46.44 41.18
N LEU A 39 -71.77 45.56 41.55
CA LEU A 39 -71.59 44.10 41.41
C LEU A 39 -71.46 43.71 39.93
N GLN A 40 -72.24 44.32 39.05
CA GLN A 40 -72.14 44.08 37.61
C GLN A 40 -70.78 44.51 37.07
N ASN A 41 -70.29 45.70 37.44
CA ASN A 41 -68.97 46.18 37.04
C ASN A 41 -67.85 45.26 37.52
N ARG A 42 -67.90 44.78 38.77
CA ARG A 42 -66.90 43.82 39.29
C ARG A 42 -66.95 42.48 38.55
N LEU A 43 -68.14 41.99 38.20
CA LEU A 43 -68.28 40.77 37.41
C LEU A 43 -67.71 40.95 36.00
N ASP A 44 -67.92 42.11 35.39
CA ASP A 44 -67.39 42.41 34.07
C ASP A 44 -65.87 42.59 34.09
N GLU A 45 -65.30 43.22 35.12
CA GLU A 45 -63.85 43.26 35.36
C GLU A 45 -63.25 41.86 35.50
N GLN A 46 -63.85 41.00 36.35
CA GLN A 46 -63.40 39.61 36.52
C GLN A 46 -63.48 38.81 35.21
N ARG A 47 -64.52 39.03 34.40
CA ARG A 47 -64.65 38.39 33.08
C ARG A 47 -63.55 38.83 32.13
N VAL A 48 -63.20 40.12 32.11
CA VAL A 48 -62.09 40.64 31.30
C VAL A 48 -60.77 40.05 31.75
N GLU A 49 -60.49 40.03 33.06
CA GLU A 49 -59.26 39.44 33.62
C GLU A 49 -59.13 37.95 33.27
N MET A 50 -60.21 37.17 33.46
CA MET A 50 -60.23 35.76 33.08
C MET A 50 -60.02 35.55 31.58
N THR A 51 -60.62 36.39 30.73
CA THR A 51 -60.47 36.29 29.28
C THR A 51 -59.03 36.57 28.86
N ASN A 52 -58.42 37.63 29.39
CA ASN A 52 -57.01 37.95 29.14
C ASN A 52 -56.08 36.82 29.60
N ALA A 53 -56.37 36.20 30.76
CA ALA A 53 -55.58 35.08 31.25
C ALA A 53 -55.71 33.83 30.36
N LEU A 54 -56.91 33.53 29.86
CA LEU A 54 -57.12 32.44 28.91
C LEU A 54 -56.40 32.69 27.59
N GLU A 55 -56.49 33.90 27.04
CA GLU A 55 -55.77 34.28 25.81
C GLU A 55 -54.25 34.15 25.97
N ALA A 56 -53.69 34.59 27.11
CA ALA A 56 -52.27 34.44 27.39
C ALA A 56 -51.85 32.95 27.46
N LEU A 57 -52.63 32.11 28.14
CA LEU A 57 -52.36 30.67 28.22
C LEU A 57 -52.48 29.97 26.86
N GLU A 58 -53.43 30.38 26.03
CA GLU A 58 -53.55 29.86 24.67
C GLU A 58 -52.33 30.26 23.83
N GLN A 59 -51.91 31.52 23.88
CA GLN A 59 -50.71 31.99 23.18
C GLN A 59 -49.46 31.20 23.60
N ASP A 60 -49.25 31.02 24.92
CA ASP A 60 -48.13 30.25 25.46
C ASP A 60 -48.19 28.79 25.00
N LYS A 61 -49.38 28.17 25.03
CA LYS A 61 -49.58 26.79 24.55
C LYS A 61 -49.19 26.66 23.08
N TYR A 62 -49.66 27.57 22.22
CA TYR A 62 -49.32 27.55 20.78
C TYR A 62 -47.83 27.79 20.54
N SER A 63 -47.21 28.68 21.31
CA SER A 63 -45.78 28.97 21.24
C SER A 63 -44.95 27.74 21.61
N LEU A 64 -45.25 27.13 22.76
CA LEU A 64 -44.59 25.92 23.25
C LEU A 64 -44.78 24.74 22.29
N GLN A 65 -45.98 24.56 21.73
CA GLN A 65 -46.24 23.50 20.78
C GLN A 65 -45.35 23.64 19.52
N LYS A 66 -45.23 24.85 18.97
CA LYS A 66 -44.33 25.12 17.85
C LYS A 66 -42.87 24.86 18.20
N GLU A 67 -42.44 25.23 19.41
CA GLU A 67 -41.08 24.99 19.87
C GLU A 67 -40.78 23.49 19.99
N VAL A 68 -41.72 22.70 20.52
CA VAL A 68 -41.61 21.24 20.60
C VAL A 68 -41.53 20.63 19.20
N GLU A 69 -42.41 21.03 18.28
CA GLU A 69 -42.39 20.53 16.90
C GLU A 69 -41.05 20.84 16.19
N LEU A 70 -40.50 22.03 16.39
CA LEU A 70 -39.19 22.40 15.85
C LEU A 70 -38.06 21.55 16.46
N LYS A 71 -38.05 21.37 17.79
CA LYS A 71 -37.06 20.52 18.46
C LYS A 71 -37.14 19.07 18.01
N THR A 72 -38.34 18.53 17.82
CA THR A 72 -38.54 17.17 17.29
C THR A 72 -37.94 17.04 15.89
N ARG A 73 -38.22 17.97 14.97
CA ARG A 73 -37.63 17.96 13.62
C ARG A 73 -36.10 18.08 13.65
N MET A 74 -35.56 18.90 14.54
CA MET A 74 -34.10 19.01 14.72
C MET A 74 -33.49 17.70 15.23
N LEU A 75 -34.14 17.02 16.17
CA LEU A 75 -33.70 15.72 16.67
C LEU A 75 -33.74 14.66 15.57
N GLU A 76 -34.80 14.61 14.77
CA GLU A 76 -34.91 13.69 13.63
C GLU A 76 -33.80 13.93 12.60
N SER A 77 -33.48 15.21 12.31
CA SER A 77 -32.37 15.57 11.42
C SER A 77 -31.02 15.10 11.99
N LEU A 78 -30.76 15.37 13.28
CA LEU A 78 -29.52 14.94 13.93
C LEU A 78 -29.40 13.42 13.99
N GLN A 79 -30.50 12.72 14.20
CA GLN A 79 -30.54 11.26 14.20
C GLN A 79 -30.23 10.69 12.81
N SER A 80 -30.78 11.29 11.76
CA SER A 80 -30.45 10.94 10.37
C SER A 80 -28.97 11.18 10.06
N ASP A 81 -28.40 12.31 10.47
CA ASP A 81 -26.97 12.61 10.30
C ASP A 81 -26.09 11.61 11.04
N PHE A 82 -26.47 11.25 12.27
CA PHE A 82 -25.78 10.24 13.07
C PHE A 82 -25.80 8.87 12.40
N ASP A 83 -26.96 8.41 11.92
CA ASP A 83 -27.10 7.14 11.24
C ASP A 83 -26.34 7.12 9.91
N CYS A 84 -26.32 8.24 9.18
CA CYS A 84 -25.52 8.40 7.97
C CYS A 84 -24.03 8.21 8.25
N VAL A 85 -23.48 8.92 9.25
CA VAL A 85 -22.06 8.81 9.63
C VAL A 85 -21.72 7.41 10.13
N LYS A 86 -22.59 6.82 10.97
CA LYS A 86 -22.42 5.45 11.48
C LYS A 86 -22.37 4.43 10.34
N ASN A 87 -23.28 4.54 9.38
CA ASN A 87 -23.31 3.66 8.21
C ASN A 87 -22.11 3.87 7.28
N GLN A 88 -21.63 5.10 7.14
CA GLN A 88 -20.42 5.41 6.38
C GLN A 88 -19.17 4.80 7.04
N GLN A 89 -19.02 4.94 8.36
CA GLN A 89 -17.92 4.32 9.10
C GLN A 89 -17.95 2.80 9.01
N LYS A 90 -19.14 2.19 9.14
CA LYS A 90 -19.31 0.74 9.02
C LYS A 90 -18.88 0.24 7.63
N ARG A 91 -19.30 0.92 6.56
CA ARG A 91 -18.88 0.59 5.18
C ARG A 91 -17.38 0.72 5.00
N TYR A 92 -16.78 1.82 5.47
CA TYR A 92 -15.34 2.03 5.38
C TYR A 92 -14.54 0.93 6.10
N LEU A 93 -14.96 0.54 7.30
CA LEU A 93 -14.32 -0.56 8.04
C LEU A 93 -14.45 -1.89 7.30
N GLN A 94 -15.62 -2.19 6.75
CA GLN A 94 -15.85 -3.41 5.99
C GLN A 94 -14.98 -3.46 4.72
N GLU A 95 -14.91 -2.36 3.96
CA GLU A 95 -14.06 -2.27 2.76
C GLU A 95 -12.57 -2.44 3.09
N GLN A 96 -12.10 -1.85 4.19
CA GLN A 96 -10.71 -2.03 4.66
C GLN A 96 -10.44 -3.46 5.07
N GLN A 97 -11.37 -4.11 5.78
CA GLN A 97 -11.24 -5.50 6.19
C GLN A 97 -11.21 -6.44 4.99
N GLU A 98 -12.14 -6.30 4.05
CA GLU A 98 -12.18 -7.10 2.81
C GLU A 98 -10.91 -6.89 1.96
N HIS A 99 -10.41 -5.65 1.89
CA HIS A 99 -9.14 -5.38 1.20
C HIS A 99 -7.96 -6.08 1.87
N LEU A 100 -7.89 -6.04 3.20
CA LEU A 100 -6.82 -6.69 3.96
C LEU A 100 -6.87 -8.21 3.82
N GLU A 101 -8.07 -8.80 3.90
CA GLU A 101 -8.31 -10.24 3.70
C GLU A 101 -7.90 -10.67 2.29
N ARG A 102 -8.28 -9.91 1.26
CA ARG A 102 -7.84 -10.16 -0.13
C ARG A 102 -6.32 -10.09 -0.27
N ALA A 103 -5.68 -9.05 0.28
CA ALA A 103 -4.23 -8.90 0.21
C ALA A 103 -3.49 -10.04 0.92
N HIS A 104 -3.96 -10.46 2.10
CA HIS A 104 -3.40 -11.60 2.82
C HIS A 104 -3.60 -12.91 2.06
N SER A 105 -4.78 -13.14 1.49
CA SER A 105 -5.05 -14.34 0.68
C SER A 105 -4.10 -14.43 -0.52
N MET A 106 -3.92 -13.33 -1.24
CA MET A 106 -2.96 -13.25 -2.36
C MET A 106 -1.53 -13.55 -1.92
N ALA A 107 -1.06 -12.93 -0.82
CA ALA A 107 0.28 -13.15 -0.31
C ALA A 107 0.51 -14.61 0.16
N LEU A 108 -0.51 -15.23 0.78
CA LEU A 108 -0.46 -16.63 1.18
C LEU A 108 -0.39 -17.57 -0.03
N SER A 109 -1.17 -17.30 -1.08
CA SER A 109 -1.13 -18.06 -2.33
C SER A 109 0.24 -17.94 -3.02
N GLU A 110 0.79 -16.73 -3.13
CA GLU A 110 2.13 -16.50 -3.69
C GLU A 110 3.23 -17.25 -2.91
N LEU A 111 3.19 -17.19 -1.58
CA LEU A 111 4.14 -17.90 -0.73
C LEU A 111 3.99 -19.41 -0.85
N HIS A 112 2.75 -19.92 -0.87
CA HIS A 112 2.46 -21.33 -1.04
C HIS A 112 3.00 -21.86 -2.37
N ASN A 113 2.76 -21.14 -3.47
CA ASN A 113 3.26 -21.46 -4.80
C ASN A 113 4.80 -21.50 -4.82
N LYS A 114 5.45 -20.54 -4.19
CA LYS A 114 6.92 -20.50 -4.10
C LYS A 114 7.48 -21.67 -3.29
N VAL A 115 6.84 -22.03 -2.18
CA VAL A 115 7.24 -23.19 -1.36
C VAL A 115 7.12 -24.48 -2.17
N GLN A 116 6.01 -24.68 -2.87
CA GLN A 116 5.84 -25.86 -3.72
C GLN A 116 6.88 -25.95 -4.85
N GLN A 117 7.21 -24.82 -5.51
CA GLN A 117 8.25 -24.79 -6.54
C GLN A 117 9.65 -25.13 -5.98
N LEU A 118 9.98 -24.62 -4.80
CA LEU A 118 11.24 -24.95 -4.13
C LEU A 118 11.28 -26.42 -3.72
N GLN A 119 10.15 -27.00 -3.27
CA GLN A 119 10.06 -28.42 -2.96
C GLN A 119 10.28 -29.30 -4.19
N SER A 120 9.65 -29.00 -5.33
CA SER A 120 9.88 -29.78 -6.56
C SER A 120 11.33 -29.68 -7.05
N SER A 121 11.94 -28.50 -6.98
CA SER A 121 13.35 -28.31 -7.37
C SER A 121 14.31 -29.05 -6.44
N LEU A 122 13.99 -29.09 -5.14
CA LEU A 122 14.77 -29.85 -4.16
C LEU A 122 14.67 -31.36 -4.41
N GLU A 123 13.46 -31.88 -4.65
CA GLU A 123 13.23 -33.30 -4.99
C GLU A 123 14.04 -33.71 -6.24
N GLU A 124 14.03 -32.87 -7.28
CA GLU A 124 14.80 -33.08 -8.52
C GLU A 124 16.32 -33.09 -8.25
N SER A 125 16.84 -32.10 -7.53
CA SER A 125 18.26 -32.03 -7.17
C SER A 125 18.71 -33.23 -6.34
N GLN A 126 17.87 -33.68 -5.40
CA GLN A 126 18.19 -34.84 -4.55
C GLN A 126 18.20 -36.14 -5.35
N LEU A 127 17.30 -36.31 -6.33
CA LEU A 127 17.35 -37.48 -7.22
C LEU A 127 18.63 -37.45 -8.06
N ASN A 128 18.95 -36.30 -8.68
CA ASN A 128 20.15 -36.15 -9.49
C ASN A 128 21.42 -36.46 -8.68
N GLU A 129 21.51 -35.98 -7.44
CA GLU A 129 22.62 -36.29 -6.54
C GLU A 129 22.73 -37.79 -6.26
N LYS A 130 21.61 -38.47 -5.96
CA LYS A 130 21.59 -39.93 -5.73
C LYS A 130 22.05 -40.70 -6.98
N GLN A 131 21.55 -40.33 -8.15
CA GLN A 131 21.93 -40.97 -9.42
C GLN A 131 23.41 -40.77 -9.75
N LEU A 132 23.95 -39.57 -9.54
CA LEU A 132 25.36 -39.28 -9.76
C LEU A 132 26.27 -40.04 -8.78
N LYS A 133 25.88 -40.15 -7.50
CA LYS A 133 26.61 -40.95 -6.51
C LYS A 133 26.64 -42.43 -6.90
N HIS A 134 25.50 -43.01 -7.25
CA HIS A 134 25.43 -44.41 -7.68
C HIS A 134 26.26 -44.66 -8.96
N LYS A 135 26.21 -43.75 -9.95
CA LYS A 135 27.08 -43.82 -11.14
C LYS A 135 28.57 -43.78 -10.78
N LEU A 136 28.97 -42.93 -9.85
CA LEU A 136 30.36 -42.83 -9.41
C LEU A 136 30.81 -44.12 -8.71
N GLU A 137 29.96 -44.70 -7.86
CA GLU A 137 30.22 -45.99 -7.20
C GLU A 137 30.41 -47.12 -8.22
N MET A 138 29.50 -47.25 -9.18
CA MET A 138 29.59 -48.24 -10.27
C MET A 138 30.85 -48.09 -11.13
N GLN A 139 31.23 -46.84 -11.46
CA GLN A 139 32.47 -46.57 -12.22
C GLN A 139 33.72 -46.93 -11.40
N THR A 140 33.70 -46.65 -10.10
CA THR A 140 34.80 -46.99 -9.19
C THR A 140 34.95 -48.51 -9.05
N GLU A 141 33.84 -49.24 -8.93
CA GLU A 141 33.83 -50.71 -8.89
C GLU A 141 34.31 -51.32 -10.21
N THR A 142 33.83 -50.81 -11.34
CA THR A 142 34.27 -51.25 -12.68
C THR A 142 35.78 -51.04 -12.86
N LEU A 143 36.31 -49.89 -12.45
CA LEU A 143 37.76 -49.61 -12.48
C LEU A 143 38.56 -50.56 -11.59
N ASN A 144 38.06 -50.86 -10.39
CA ASN A 144 38.69 -51.84 -9.49
C ASN A 144 38.70 -53.24 -10.12
N ASN A 145 37.58 -53.68 -10.68
CA ASN A 145 37.47 -54.99 -11.36
C ASN A 145 38.44 -55.07 -12.54
N LYS A 146 38.52 -54.04 -13.39
CA LYS A 146 39.51 -53.99 -14.49
C LYS A 146 40.95 -53.97 -14.00
N MET A 147 41.24 -53.33 -12.87
CA MET A 147 42.57 -53.37 -12.26
C MET A 147 42.91 -54.77 -11.73
N GLU A 148 41.94 -55.49 -11.18
CA GLU A 148 42.10 -56.89 -10.74
C GLU A 148 42.26 -57.85 -11.93
N GLU A 149 41.45 -57.71 -12.98
CA GLU A 149 41.59 -58.47 -14.23
C GLU A 149 42.99 -58.31 -14.84
N LEU A 150 43.52 -57.08 -14.88
CA LEU A 150 44.88 -56.81 -15.38
C LEU A 150 45.96 -57.47 -14.52
N ARG A 151 45.79 -57.53 -13.19
CA ARG A 151 46.72 -58.26 -12.31
C ARG A 151 46.65 -59.77 -12.55
N ALA A 152 45.44 -60.34 -12.62
CA ALA A 152 45.23 -61.76 -12.83
C ALA A 152 45.77 -62.25 -14.19
N LEU A 153 45.57 -61.47 -15.25
CA LEU A 153 46.11 -61.75 -16.58
C LEU A 153 47.64 -61.73 -16.56
N ASN A 154 48.25 -60.76 -15.88
CA ASN A 154 49.70 -60.66 -15.74
C ASN A 154 50.30 -61.86 -14.97
N GLU A 155 49.63 -62.35 -13.93
CA GLU A 155 50.00 -63.58 -13.22
C GLU A 155 49.85 -64.84 -14.08
N HIS A 156 48.76 -64.94 -14.85
CA HIS A 156 48.51 -66.06 -15.76
C HIS A 156 49.51 -66.14 -16.91
N THR A 157 49.97 -65.00 -17.43
CA THR A 157 50.98 -64.93 -18.49
C THR A 157 52.36 -65.43 -18.01
N GLN A 158 52.62 -65.41 -16.69
CA GLN A 158 53.80 -66.00 -16.08
C GLN A 158 53.67 -67.51 -15.81
N SER A 159 52.48 -68.09 -16.01
CA SER A 159 52.20 -69.52 -15.86
C SER A 159 52.04 -70.19 -17.25
N SER A 160 52.56 -71.41 -17.44
CA SER A 160 52.50 -72.14 -18.72
C SER A 160 51.08 -72.65 -19.01
N MET A 161 50.20 -71.79 -19.51
CA MET A 161 48.80 -72.10 -19.81
C MET A 161 48.63 -72.79 -21.18
N THR A 162 47.65 -73.70 -21.31
CA THR A 162 47.33 -74.43 -22.55
C THR A 162 46.38 -73.62 -23.45
N SER A 163 46.44 -73.85 -24.77
CA SER A 163 45.67 -73.08 -25.78
C SER A 163 44.15 -73.13 -25.56
N GLU A 164 43.59 -74.30 -25.22
CA GLU A 164 42.16 -74.46 -24.98
C GLU A 164 41.70 -73.71 -23.71
N MET A 165 42.52 -73.73 -22.66
CA MET A 165 42.28 -72.98 -21.42
C MET A 165 42.26 -71.47 -21.69
N MET A 166 43.15 -70.99 -22.55
CA MET A 166 43.22 -69.58 -22.94
C MET A 166 42.01 -69.15 -23.77
N GLU A 167 41.51 -70.01 -24.66
CA GLU A 167 40.32 -69.74 -25.47
C GLU A 167 39.02 -69.70 -24.62
N VAL A 168 38.91 -70.59 -23.63
CA VAL A 168 37.80 -70.57 -22.66
C VAL A 168 37.88 -69.32 -21.79
N GLN A 169 39.08 -68.94 -21.33
CA GLN A 169 39.28 -67.72 -20.55
C GLN A 169 38.87 -66.47 -21.35
N MET A 170 39.21 -66.38 -22.64
CA MET A 170 38.75 -65.28 -23.50
C MET A 170 37.22 -65.21 -23.61
N LYS A 171 36.55 -66.34 -23.85
CA LYS A 171 35.08 -66.38 -23.90
C LYS A 171 34.43 -65.99 -22.57
N ILE A 172 35.01 -66.38 -21.43
CA ILE A 172 34.54 -65.96 -20.11
C ILE A 172 34.65 -64.43 -19.98
N THR A 173 35.80 -63.86 -20.32
CA THR A 173 35.99 -62.40 -20.25
C THR A 173 35.09 -61.63 -21.21
N GLU A 174 34.81 -62.16 -22.41
CA GLU A 174 33.85 -61.56 -23.35
C GLU A 174 32.42 -61.57 -22.81
N LEU A 175 31.97 -62.70 -22.24
CA LEU A 175 30.64 -62.80 -21.62
C LEU A 175 30.51 -61.91 -20.39
N GLU A 176 31.57 -61.79 -19.58
CA GLU A 176 31.62 -60.87 -18.44
C GLU A 176 31.52 -59.41 -18.89
N ASN A 177 32.21 -59.03 -19.98
CA ASN A 177 32.09 -57.68 -20.54
C ASN A 177 30.65 -57.39 -21.02
N VAL A 178 30.05 -58.31 -21.79
CA VAL A 178 28.66 -58.15 -22.28
C VAL A 178 27.67 -58.08 -21.11
N LYS A 179 27.88 -58.85 -20.04
CA LYS A 179 27.04 -58.78 -18.84
C LYS A 179 27.13 -57.40 -18.19
N VAL A 180 28.33 -56.85 -18.03
CA VAL A 180 28.54 -55.50 -17.46
C VAL A 180 27.90 -54.43 -18.34
N GLU A 181 28.01 -54.53 -19.66
CA GLU A 181 27.36 -53.60 -20.60
C GLU A 181 25.83 -53.63 -20.45
N LEU A 182 25.21 -54.81 -20.39
CA LEU A 182 23.77 -54.95 -20.19
C LEU A 182 23.31 -54.43 -18.82
N GLU A 183 24.10 -54.66 -17.76
CA GLU A 183 23.80 -54.11 -16.42
C GLU A 183 23.87 -52.57 -16.41
N GLN A 184 24.81 -51.97 -17.15
CA GLN A 184 24.88 -50.52 -17.33
C GLN A 184 23.68 -49.98 -18.10
N GLU A 185 23.29 -50.59 -19.23
CA GLU A 185 22.12 -50.17 -20.01
C GLU A 185 20.81 -50.27 -19.20
N LEU A 186 20.68 -51.32 -18.38
CA LEU A 186 19.54 -51.49 -17.49
C LEU A 186 19.49 -50.37 -16.44
N GLN A 187 20.62 -50.04 -15.81
CA GLN A 187 20.70 -48.94 -14.84
C GLN A 187 20.41 -47.58 -15.50
N GLU A 188 20.93 -47.31 -16.70
CA GLU A 188 20.63 -46.09 -17.43
C GLU A 188 19.15 -45.95 -17.75
N SER A 189 18.50 -47.05 -18.12
CA SER A 189 17.06 -47.09 -18.35
C SER A 189 16.26 -46.79 -17.08
N GLN A 190 16.66 -47.36 -15.94
CA GLN A 190 16.03 -47.08 -14.64
C GLN A 190 16.21 -45.62 -14.20
N TYR A 191 17.36 -45.00 -14.44
CA TYR A 191 17.54 -43.57 -14.14
C TYR A 191 16.63 -42.68 -14.99
N LYS A 192 16.48 -43.01 -16.28
CA LYS A 192 15.56 -42.30 -17.19
C LYS A 192 14.12 -42.47 -16.72
N GLU A 193 13.72 -43.68 -16.31
CA GLU A 193 12.39 -43.95 -15.75
C GLU A 193 12.11 -43.10 -14.51
N GLN A 194 13.02 -43.07 -13.53
CA GLN A 194 12.87 -42.24 -12.32
C GLN A 194 12.79 -40.73 -12.62
N GLN A 195 13.56 -40.24 -13.60
CA GLN A 195 13.48 -38.85 -14.05
C GLN A 195 12.13 -38.54 -14.69
N LEU A 196 11.61 -39.46 -15.51
CA LEU A 196 10.29 -39.34 -16.11
C LEU A 196 9.19 -39.37 -15.04
N GLU A 197 9.26 -40.25 -14.04
CA GLU A 197 8.30 -40.31 -12.94
C GLU A 197 8.26 -39.00 -12.14
N LEU A 198 9.42 -38.43 -11.79
CA LEU A 198 9.46 -37.12 -11.13
C LEU A 198 8.86 -36.02 -12.01
N SER A 199 9.22 -35.98 -13.29
CA SER A 199 8.66 -35.02 -14.24
C SER A 199 7.14 -35.15 -14.35
N ASN A 200 6.63 -36.38 -14.42
CA ASN A 200 5.20 -36.66 -14.50
C ASN A 200 4.48 -36.23 -13.21
N SER A 201 5.07 -36.49 -12.05
CA SER A 201 4.52 -36.03 -10.76
C SER A 201 4.50 -34.50 -10.65
N SER A 202 5.52 -33.81 -11.17
CA SER A 202 5.60 -32.35 -11.21
C SER A 202 4.54 -31.76 -12.14
N LEU A 203 4.39 -32.33 -13.33
CA LEU A 203 3.35 -31.96 -14.30
C LEU A 203 1.94 -32.20 -13.74
N GLN A 204 1.73 -33.30 -13.03
CA GLN A 204 0.45 -33.60 -12.39
C GLN A 204 0.10 -32.56 -11.32
N ARG A 205 1.05 -32.18 -10.45
CA ARG A 205 0.86 -31.08 -9.48
C ARG A 205 0.63 -29.72 -10.16
N GLN A 206 1.26 -29.46 -11.31
CA GLN A 206 1.01 -28.24 -12.10
C GLN A 206 -0.39 -28.23 -12.69
N LEU A 207 -0.86 -29.36 -13.22
CA LEU A 207 -2.23 -29.52 -13.72
C LEU A 207 -3.25 -29.26 -12.61
N GLU A 208 -3.07 -29.86 -11.44
CA GLU A 208 -3.94 -29.64 -10.26
C GLU A 208 -4.03 -28.15 -9.89
N ARG A 209 -2.90 -27.44 -9.81
CA ARG A 209 -2.89 -25.99 -9.56
C ARG A 209 -3.63 -25.19 -10.61
N ILE A 210 -3.39 -25.47 -11.90
CA ILE A 210 -4.07 -24.75 -12.99
C ILE A 210 -5.58 -25.03 -12.95
N THR A 211 -5.99 -26.24 -12.58
CA THR A 211 -7.41 -26.55 -12.41
C THR A 211 -8.04 -25.81 -11.24
N GLU A 212 -7.36 -25.69 -10.10
CA GLU A 212 -7.84 -24.90 -8.95
C GLU A 212 -7.96 -23.41 -9.30
N GLU A 213 -6.94 -22.83 -9.95
CA GLU A 213 -6.97 -21.43 -10.41
C GLU A 213 -8.10 -21.19 -11.42
N LYS A 214 -8.38 -22.16 -12.30
CA LYS A 214 -9.52 -22.11 -13.23
C LYS A 214 -10.85 -22.09 -12.48
N GLU A 215 -11.03 -22.96 -11.49
CA GLU A 215 -12.25 -23.00 -10.68
C GLU A 215 -12.46 -21.72 -9.87
N GLU A 216 -11.40 -21.12 -9.33
CA GLU A 216 -11.48 -19.81 -8.65
C GLU A 216 -11.91 -18.71 -9.61
N ARG A 217 -11.31 -18.64 -10.80
CA ARG A 217 -11.70 -17.70 -11.86
C ARG A 217 -13.15 -17.87 -12.29
N GLU A 218 -13.65 -19.10 -12.35
CA GLU A 218 -15.06 -19.39 -12.65
C GLU A 218 -15.98 -18.91 -11.52
N LYS A 219 -15.61 -19.11 -10.25
CA LYS A 219 -16.36 -18.58 -9.09
C LYS A 219 -16.40 -17.05 -9.11
N GLU A 220 -15.28 -16.39 -9.39
CA GLU A 220 -15.21 -14.94 -9.55
C GLU A 220 -16.14 -14.48 -10.67
N ALA A 221 -16.09 -15.11 -11.84
CA ALA A 221 -16.94 -14.77 -12.98
C ALA A 221 -18.43 -14.88 -12.62
N VAL A 222 -18.85 -15.96 -11.95
CA VAL A 222 -20.23 -16.12 -11.46
C VAL A 222 -20.61 -15.00 -10.50
N SER A 223 -19.72 -14.60 -9.59
CA SER A 223 -19.98 -13.48 -8.68
C SER A 223 -20.19 -12.15 -9.42
N TRP A 224 -19.38 -11.88 -10.46
CA TRP A 224 -19.49 -10.68 -11.29
C TRP A 224 -20.80 -10.67 -12.09
N PHE A 225 -21.21 -11.81 -12.66
CA PHE A 225 -22.49 -11.94 -13.34
C PHE A 225 -23.67 -11.67 -12.40
N ASN A 226 -23.65 -12.24 -11.19
CA ASN A 226 -24.69 -12.02 -10.19
C ASN A 226 -24.76 -10.54 -9.75
N ALA A 227 -23.62 -9.89 -9.53
CA ALA A 227 -23.57 -8.48 -9.19
C ALA A 227 -24.11 -7.58 -10.31
N LEU A 228 -23.77 -7.92 -11.57
CA LEU A 228 -24.28 -7.22 -12.75
C LEU A 228 -25.79 -7.37 -12.90
N GLU A 229 -26.34 -8.56 -12.65
CA GLU A 229 -27.77 -8.82 -12.72
C GLU A 229 -28.54 -8.02 -11.67
N LYS A 230 -28.06 -8.00 -10.41
CA LYS A 230 -28.62 -7.14 -9.35
C LYS A 230 -28.58 -5.66 -9.71
N SER A 231 -27.48 -5.18 -10.30
CA SER A 231 -27.40 -3.79 -10.76
C SER A 231 -28.38 -3.49 -11.90
N ARG A 232 -28.62 -4.44 -12.80
CA ARG A 232 -29.63 -4.31 -13.86
C ARG A 232 -31.05 -4.26 -13.29
N GLU A 233 -31.36 -5.08 -12.28
CA GLU A 233 -32.64 -5.02 -11.56
C GLU A 233 -32.85 -3.66 -10.90
N ALA A 234 -31.89 -3.19 -10.11
CA ALA A 234 -31.99 -1.87 -9.47
C ALA A 234 -32.15 -0.72 -10.47
N ASN A 235 -31.48 -0.79 -11.63
CA ASN A 235 -31.68 0.20 -12.71
C ASN A 235 -33.09 0.16 -13.29
N ARG A 236 -33.71 -1.02 -13.43
CA ARG A 236 -35.11 -1.12 -13.88
C ARG A 236 -36.07 -0.50 -12.86
N ASP A 237 -35.84 -0.76 -11.57
CA ASP A 237 -36.65 -0.19 -10.49
C ASP A 237 -36.57 1.35 -10.49
N LEU A 238 -35.36 1.91 -10.58
CA LEU A 238 -35.15 3.36 -10.69
C LEU A 238 -35.80 3.96 -11.95
N GLN A 239 -35.80 3.23 -13.07
CA GLN A 239 -36.48 3.67 -14.28
C GLN A 239 -38.01 3.77 -14.06
N ILE A 240 -38.59 2.79 -13.35
CA ILE A 240 -40.01 2.80 -13.00
C ILE A 240 -40.33 3.98 -12.07
N GLU A 241 -39.50 4.25 -11.06
CA GLU A 241 -39.67 5.41 -10.17
C GLU A 241 -39.61 6.74 -10.94
N LEU A 242 -38.66 6.86 -11.88
CA LEU A 242 -38.54 8.05 -12.73
C LEU A 242 -39.79 8.26 -13.59
N ASP A 243 -40.31 7.21 -14.22
CA ASP A 243 -41.52 7.27 -15.04
C ASP A 243 -42.75 7.69 -14.20
N GLN A 244 -42.84 7.23 -12.95
CA GLN A 244 -43.90 7.65 -12.02
C GLN A 244 -43.82 9.14 -11.65
N VAL A 245 -42.62 9.64 -11.36
CA VAL A 245 -42.40 11.07 -11.04
C VAL A 245 -42.72 11.95 -12.25
N LEU A 246 -42.34 11.53 -13.45
CA LEU A 246 -42.66 12.25 -14.69
C LEU A 246 -44.17 12.33 -14.95
N GLN A 247 -44.92 11.25 -14.66
CA GLN A 247 -46.38 11.26 -14.76
C GLN A 247 -47.02 12.22 -13.74
N GLN A 248 -46.53 12.23 -12.50
CA GLN A 248 -47.03 13.15 -11.46
C GLN A 248 -46.76 14.62 -11.80
N ALA A 249 -45.62 14.92 -12.43
CA ALA A 249 -45.27 16.29 -12.85
C ALA A 249 -46.11 16.81 -14.03
N GLN A 250 -46.76 15.93 -14.80
CA GLN A 250 -47.64 16.29 -15.92
C GLN A 250 -49.09 16.58 -15.50
N ASP A 251 -49.45 16.39 -14.22
CA ASP A 251 -50.82 16.53 -13.76
C ASP A 251 -51.27 18.02 -13.74
N PRO A 252 -52.19 18.46 -14.61
CA PRO A 252 -52.54 19.89 -14.79
C PRO A 252 -53.29 20.52 -13.62
N ASN A 253 -53.67 19.74 -12.61
CA ASN A 253 -54.51 20.16 -11.48
C ASN A 253 -53.72 20.53 -10.21
N SER A 254 -52.39 20.59 -10.30
CA SER A 254 -51.52 21.11 -9.24
C SER A 254 -51.77 22.62 -9.05
N LYS A 255 -52.73 22.96 -8.15
CA LYS A 255 -53.12 24.33 -7.76
C LYS A 255 -51.90 25.20 -7.41
N GLY A 256 -51.56 26.14 -8.28
CA GLY A 256 -50.47 27.09 -8.05
C GLY A 256 -50.63 28.36 -8.88
N ASN A 257 -51.77 29.05 -8.77
CA ASN A 257 -51.98 30.37 -9.39
C ASN A 257 -52.79 31.26 -8.44
N SER A 258 -52.21 31.56 -7.29
CA SER A 258 -52.73 32.57 -6.36
C SER A 258 -51.64 33.61 -6.11
N LEU A 259 -52.01 34.84 -5.77
CA LEU A 259 -51.06 35.93 -5.49
C LEU A 259 -50.03 35.57 -4.40
N PHE A 260 -50.40 34.65 -3.51
CA PHE A 260 -49.51 34.03 -2.52
C PHE A 260 -48.53 33.04 -3.14
N ALA A 261 -48.89 32.34 -4.21
CA ALA A 261 -47.97 31.51 -4.99
C ALA A 261 -46.92 32.40 -5.67
N GLU A 262 -47.27 33.56 -6.24
CA GLU A 262 -46.24 34.47 -6.78
C GLU A 262 -45.30 35.04 -5.70
N LEU A 263 -45.82 35.34 -4.51
CA LEU A 263 -45.01 35.77 -3.38
C LEU A 263 -44.14 34.64 -2.83
N GLU A 264 -44.68 33.43 -2.75
CA GLU A 264 -43.95 32.23 -2.33
C GLU A 264 -42.94 31.80 -3.40
N ASP A 265 -43.23 32.00 -4.68
CA ASP A 265 -42.33 31.75 -5.81
C ASP A 265 -41.19 32.77 -5.79
N LYS A 266 -41.47 34.05 -5.53
CA LYS A 266 -40.44 35.07 -5.32
C LYS A 266 -39.62 34.82 -4.06
N ARG A 267 -40.24 34.38 -2.97
CA ARG A 267 -39.54 33.99 -1.75
C ARG A 267 -38.64 32.78 -2.02
N ALA A 268 -39.16 31.75 -2.69
CA ALA A 268 -38.43 30.56 -3.08
C ALA A 268 -37.31 30.90 -4.08
N GLU A 269 -37.51 31.86 -4.99
CA GLU A 269 -36.47 32.37 -5.88
C GLU A 269 -35.35 33.07 -5.09
N MET A 270 -35.70 33.96 -4.14
CA MET A 270 -34.73 34.63 -3.27
C MET A 270 -33.99 33.64 -2.36
N GLU A 271 -34.69 32.64 -1.81
CA GLU A 271 -34.08 31.57 -1.01
C GLU A 271 -33.16 30.70 -1.86
N ARG A 272 -33.55 30.37 -3.10
CA ARG A 272 -32.69 29.68 -4.08
C ARG A 272 -31.45 30.51 -4.42
N GLN A 273 -31.58 31.81 -4.63
CA GLN A 273 -30.45 32.72 -4.87
C GLN A 273 -29.52 32.77 -3.64
N LEU A 274 -30.06 32.88 -2.43
CA LEU A 274 -29.29 32.89 -1.19
C LEU A 274 -28.55 31.55 -0.97
N ILE A 275 -29.20 30.42 -1.21
CA ILE A 275 -28.60 29.10 -1.13
C ILE A 275 -27.50 28.96 -2.19
N SER A 276 -27.77 29.36 -3.44
CA SER A 276 -26.79 29.37 -4.52
C SER A 276 -25.54 30.18 -4.14
N MET A 277 -25.74 31.39 -3.61
CA MET A 277 -24.65 32.26 -3.18
C MET A 277 -23.88 31.69 -1.97
N LYS A 278 -24.57 31.02 -1.03
CA LYS A 278 -23.93 30.29 0.08
C LYS A 278 -23.11 29.11 -0.42
N VAL A 279 -23.63 28.32 -1.37
CA VAL A 279 -22.91 27.19 -1.98
C VAL A 279 -21.70 27.69 -2.76
N GLN A 280 -21.83 28.78 -3.52
CA GLN A 280 -20.72 29.43 -4.20
C GLN A 280 -19.67 29.96 -3.21
N TYR A 281 -20.08 30.58 -2.11
CA TYR A 281 -19.17 31.05 -1.07
C TYR A 281 -18.43 29.87 -0.41
N GLN A 282 -19.15 28.80 -0.06
CA GLN A 282 -18.55 27.60 0.53
C GLN A 282 -17.62 26.88 -0.46
N SER A 283 -17.99 26.80 -1.74
CA SER A 283 -17.13 26.20 -2.77
C SER A 283 -15.87 27.04 -2.96
N LEU A 284 -16.00 28.37 -3.02
CA LEU A 284 -14.87 29.29 -3.09
C LEU A 284 -13.97 29.19 -1.84
N GLN A 285 -14.56 29.04 -0.65
CA GLN A 285 -13.84 28.82 0.60
C GLN A 285 -13.07 27.49 0.58
N LYS A 286 -13.69 26.41 0.07
CA LYS A 286 -13.03 25.10 -0.10
C LYS A 286 -11.89 25.18 -1.13
N ILE A 287 -12.10 25.87 -2.25
CA ILE A 287 -11.07 26.12 -3.27
C ILE A 287 -9.91 26.92 -2.69
N HIS A 288 -10.19 27.98 -1.91
CA HIS A 288 -9.16 28.78 -1.26
C HIS A 288 -8.38 27.97 -0.22
N ALA A 289 -9.06 27.16 0.61
CA ALA A 289 -8.42 26.26 1.57
C ALA A 289 -7.55 25.21 0.86
N PHE A 290 -8.05 24.62 -0.23
CA PHE A 290 -7.31 23.68 -1.06
C PHE A 290 -6.09 24.34 -1.70
N SER A 291 -6.25 25.53 -2.30
CA SER A 291 -5.16 26.31 -2.88
C SER A 291 -4.09 26.66 -1.83
N LYS A 292 -4.50 27.06 -0.62
CA LYS A 292 -3.59 27.30 0.51
C LYS A 292 -2.82 26.04 0.90
N GLN A 293 -3.48 24.87 0.93
CA GLN A 293 -2.82 23.60 1.21
C GLN A 293 -1.86 23.18 0.08
N GLN A 294 -2.25 23.37 -1.19
CA GLN A 294 -1.38 23.11 -2.35
C GLN A 294 -0.15 24.02 -2.32
N MET A 295 -0.33 25.31 -2.00
CA MET A 295 0.77 26.27 -1.83
C MET A 295 1.72 25.82 -0.70
N GLN A 296 1.19 25.32 0.43
CA GLN A 296 2.01 24.76 1.50
C GLN A 296 2.78 23.51 1.05
N ARG A 297 2.15 22.59 0.31
CA ARG A 297 2.82 21.41 -0.28
C ARG A 297 3.92 21.82 -1.24
N LEU A 298 3.66 22.77 -2.14
CA LEU A 298 4.65 23.34 -3.05
C LEU A 298 5.81 23.99 -2.30
N LYS A 299 5.55 24.76 -1.23
CA LYS A 299 6.61 25.31 -0.37
C LYS A 299 7.47 24.22 0.25
N VAL A 300 6.87 23.14 0.74
CA VAL A 300 7.61 21.99 1.30
C VAL A 300 8.40 21.27 0.21
N GLN A 301 7.85 21.07 -0.98
CA GLN A 301 8.56 20.48 -2.12
C GLN A 301 9.73 21.36 -2.56
N ILE A 302 9.56 22.69 -2.64
CA ILE A 302 10.64 23.63 -2.94
C ILE A 302 11.70 23.61 -1.85
N ALA A 303 11.33 23.61 -0.56
CA ALA A 303 12.29 23.49 0.53
C ALA A 303 13.06 22.15 0.48
N THR A 304 12.37 21.06 0.17
CA THR A 304 12.97 19.73 -0.04
C THR A 304 13.89 19.74 -1.26
N LEU A 305 13.48 20.36 -2.36
CA LEU A 305 14.31 20.51 -3.57
C LEU A 305 15.52 21.42 -3.34
N MET A 306 15.40 22.48 -2.55
CA MET A 306 16.53 23.33 -2.15
C MET A 306 17.49 22.56 -1.24
N GLN A 307 16.98 21.72 -0.35
CA GLN A 307 17.79 20.83 0.49
C GLN A 307 18.43 19.71 -0.35
N LEU A 308 17.74 19.21 -1.37
CA LEU A 308 18.26 18.24 -2.34
C LEU A 308 19.28 18.89 -3.30
N GLN A 309 19.10 20.15 -3.68
CA GLN A 309 20.04 20.95 -4.46
C GLN A 309 21.30 21.28 -3.63
N GLY A 310 21.16 21.49 -2.32
CA GLY A 310 22.28 21.48 -1.38
C GLY A 310 22.96 20.12 -1.22
N SER A 311 22.46 19.07 -1.89
CA SER A 311 23.01 17.71 -1.90
C SER A 311 23.33 17.16 -3.30
N ARG A 312 23.44 18.02 -4.32
CA ARG A 312 24.32 17.68 -5.45
C ARG A 312 25.74 17.74 -4.88
N ALA A 313 26.30 16.55 -4.63
CA ALA A 313 27.67 16.25 -4.19
C ALA A 313 28.44 17.44 -3.63
N ASP A 314 28.75 17.39 -2.33
CA ASP A 314 29.66 18.31 -1.65
C ASP A 314 30.75 18.77 -2.64
N PRO A 315 30.89 20.07 -2.93
CA PRO A 315 31.88 20.56 -3.89
C PRO A 315 33.26 19.94 -3.65
N ALA A 316 33.60 19.69 -2.38
CA ALA A 316 34.81 18.99 -1.98
C ALA A 316 34.85 17.50 -2.42
N GLN A 317 33.72 16.79 -2.44
CA GLN A 317 33.62 15.41 -2.92
C GLN A 317 33.74 15.32 -4.45
N LEU A 318 33.15 16.26 -5.20
CA LEU A 318 33.32 16.35 -6.65
C LEU A 318 34.75 16.71 -7.03
N GLU A 319 35.35 17.69 -6.35
CA GLU A 319 36.73 18.12 -6.58
C GLU A 319 37.73 16.99 -6.25
N ARG A 320 37.46 16.21 -5.19
CA ARG A 320 38.24 15.02 -4.84
C ARG A 320 38.11 13.90 -5.87
N LEU A 321 36.90 13.62 -6.36
CA LEU A 321 36.68 12.64 -7.43
C LEU A 321 37.34 13.07 -8.74
N GLN A 322 37.28 14.37 -9.06
CA GLN A 322 37.92 14.94 -10.24
C GLN A 322 39.45 14.88 -10.14
N SER A 323 40.01 15.10 -8.94
CA SER A 323 41.44 14.92 -8.67
C SER A 323 41.89 13.46 -8.73
N MET A 324 41.09 12.51 -8.23
CA MET A 324 41.41 11.08 -8.37
C MET A 324 41.32 10.61 -9.82
N LEU A 325 40.35 11.12 -10.58
CA LEU A 325 40.24 10.84 -12.02
C LEU A 325 41.44 11.38 -12.80
N SER A 326 41.90 12.59 -12.50
CA SER A 326 43.08 13.16 -13.17
C SER A 326 44.35 12.39 -12.82
N GLU A 327 44.52 11.98 -11.55
CA GLU A 327 45.63 11.14 -11.10
C GLU A 327 45.62 9.77 -11.80
N LYS A 328 44.47 9.09 -11.83
CA LYS A 328 44.33 7.79 -12.51
C LYS A 328 44.52 7.88 -14.02
N ASN A 329 44.06 8.95 -14.66
CA ASN A 329 44.32 9.19 -16.08
C ASN A 329 45.81 9.43 -16.35
N GLY A 330 46.52 10.14 -15.45
CA GLY A 330 47.97 10.30 -15.50
C GLY A 330 48.71 8.97 -15.37
N GLU A 331 48.28 8.10 -14.44
CA GLU A 331 48.80 6.72 -14.32
C GLU A 331 48.59 5.92 -15.62
N ILE A 332 47.41 6.00 -16.23
CA ILE A 332 47.10 5.32 -17.49
C ILE A 332 48.02 5.81 -18.62
N GLN A 333 48.23 7.13 -18.73
CA GLN A 333 49.16 7.70 -19.71
C GLN A 333 50.61 7.25 -19.48
N ASN A 334 51.03 7.16 -18.23
CA ASN A 334 52.36 6.65 -17.86
C ASN A 334 52.52 5.16 -18.20
N LEU A 335 51.48 4.36 -17.98
CA LEU A 335 51.48 2.95 -18.35
C LEU A 335 51.46 2.77 -19.87
N MET A 336 50.69 3.57 -20.62
CA MET A 336 50.70 3.56 -22.08
C MET A 336 52.07 3.92 -22.65
N THR A 337 52.76 4.91 -22.09
CA THR A 337 54.13 5.25 -22.52
C THR A 337 55.15 4.17 -22.17
N LYS A 338 55.00 3.48 -21.03
CA LYS A 338 55.82 2.31 -20.70
C LYS A 338 55.56 1.15 -21.65
N LEU A 339 54.30 0.86 -21.98
CA LEU A 339 53.91 -0.15 -22.96
C LEU A 339 54.53 0.14 -24.33
N GLN A 340 54.41 1.37 -24.83
CA GLN A 340 55.04 1.75 -26.11
C GLN A 340 56.57 1.62 -26.09
N ARG A 341 57.23 1.88 -24.95
CA ARG A 341 58.68 1.65 -24.82
C ARG A 341 59.01 0.16 -24.82
N LEU A 342 58.23 -0.66 -24.12
CA LEU A 342 58.41 -2.11 -24.09
C LEU A 342 58.15 -2.71 -25.48
N GLU A 343 57.13 -2.27 -26.20
CA GLU A 343 56.85 -2.66 -27.59
C GLU A 343 58.00 -2.26 -28.54
N LYS A 344 58.61 -1.08 -28.35
CA LYS A 344 59.82 -0.68 -29.11
C LYS A 344 61.02 -1.57 -28.80
N VAL A 345 61.23 -1.93 -27.54
CA VAL A 345 62.31 -2.85 -27.13
C VAL A 345 62.05 -4.25 -27.67
N GLU A 346 60.80 -4.72 -27.66
CA GLU A 346 60.39 -5.99 -28.24
C GLU A 346 60.60 -6.03 -29.77
N MET A 347 60.23 -4.96 -30.48
CA MET A 347 60.51 -4.79 -31.90
C MET A 347 62.02 -4.82 -32.19
N LEU A 348 62.84 -4.17 -31.36
CA LEU A 348 64.30 -4.20 -31.49
C LEU A 348 64.87 -5.60 -31.28
N LEU A 349 64.39 -6.33 -30.25
CA LEU A 349 64.78 -7.72 -29.98
C LEU A 349 64.33 -8.69 -31.07
N LYS A 350 63.13 -8.49 -31.67
CA LYS A 350 62.64 -9.28 -32.82
C LYS A 350 63.34 -8.95 -34.13
N SER A 351 63.90 -7.74 -34.26
CA SER A 351 64.65 -7.31 -35.45
C SER A 351 66.12 -7.77 -35.48
N GLN A 352 66.58 -8.43 -34.42
CA GLN A 352 67.93 -9.01 -34.37
C GLN A 352 67.93 -10.36 -35.10
N PRO A 353 68.68 -10.53 -36.20
CA PRO A 353 68.68 -11.77 -36.96
C PRO A 353 69.25 -12.91 -36.10
N ALA A 354 68.44 -13.95 -35.90
CA ALA A 354 68.90 -15.25 -35.44
C ALA A 354 69.75 -15.89 -36.56
N ASN A 355 71.05 -15.62 -36.54
CA ASN A 355 72.03 -16.40 -37.28
C ASN A 355 73.31 -16.51 -36.44
N PRO A 356 73.64 -17.68 -35.88
CA PRO A 356 75.01 -17.95 -35.48
C PRO A 356 75.80 -18.25 -36.76
N ALA A 357 76.78 -17.41 -37.09
CA ALA A 357 77.78 -17.77 -38.07
C ALA A 357 78.72 -18.83 -37.45
N PRO A 358 79.18 -19.83 -38.23
CA PRO A 358 80.11 -20.83 -37.74
C PRO A 358 81.49 -20.17 -37.62
N ALA A 359 82.08 -20.23 -36.43
CA ALA A 359 83.49 -19.95 -36.24
C ALA A 359 84.20 -21.28 -35.97
N ASP A 360 85.28 -21.42 -36.71
CA ASP A 360 86.17 -22.55 -36.90
C ASP A 360 86.92 -22.96 -35.62
N ASP A 361 87.49 -24.16 -35.71
CA ASP A 361 88.24 -24.95 -34.72
C ASP A 361 89.05 -24.16 -33.66
N GLY A 362 88.96 -24.61 -32.40
CA GLY A 362 89.81 -24.13 -31.32
C GLY A 362 89.58 -24.82 -29.98
N GLU A 363 90.30 -25.92 -29.77
CA GLU A 363 90.77 -26.46 -28.48
C GLU A 363 89.98 -26.11 -27.20
N GLY A 364 89.24 -27.10 -26.70
CA GLY A 364 89.34 -27.55 -25.31
C GLY A 364 89.15 -26.50 -24.21
N GLN A 365 87.90 -26.13 -23.95
CA GLN A 365 87.37 -25.97 -22.59
C GLN A 365 85.84 -25.82 -22.61
N ASP A 366 85.16 -26.87 -22.15
CA ASP A 366 83.88 -26.79 -21.43
C ASP A 366 82.66 -26.22 -22.19
N GLU A 367 82.43 -26.65 -23.44
CA GLU A 367 81.17 -26.37 -24.16
C GLU A 367 79.93 -26.82 -23.37
N THR A 368 80.06 -27.90 -22.58
CA THR A 368 79.01 -28.41 -21.69
C THR A 368 78.75 -27.47 -20.51
N TYR A 369 79.78 -26.85 -19.91
CA TYR A 369 79.60 -25.93 -18.78
C TYR A 369 78.88 -24.65 -19.19
N TYR A 370 79.23 -24.06 -20.34
CA TYR A 370 78.56 -22.84 -20.80
C TYR A 370 77.10 -23.11 -21.20
N THR A 371 76.84 -24.25 -21.84
CA THR A 371 75.48 -24.65 -22.18
C THR A 371 74.65 -25.03 -20.95
N ASP A 372 75.24 -25.69 -19.94
CA ASP A 372 74.56 -26.01 -18.68
C ASP A 372 74.34 -24.77 -17.81
N LEU A 373 75.27 -23.81 -17.80
CA LEU A 373 75.09 -22.52 -17.14
C LEU A 373 73.95 -21.71 -17.78
N LEU A 374 73.84 -21.73 -19.11
CA LEU A 374 72.73 -21.11 -19.82
C LEU A 374 71.40 -21.82 -19.56
N LYS A 375 71.36 -23.15 -19.57
CA LYS A 375 70.17 -23.92 -19.20
C LYS A 375 69.74 -23.66 -17.75
N MET A 376 70.70 -23.56 -16.81
CA MET A 376 70.42 -23.24 -15.42
C MET A 376 69.88 -21.81 -15.28
N LYS A 377 70.48 -20.83 -15.97
CA LYS A 377 69.95 -19.46 -16.01
C LYS A 377 68.55 -19.41 -16.61
N LEU A 378 68.29 -20.15 -17.70
CA LEU A 378 66.97 -20.24 -18.32
C LEU A 378 65.95 -20.87 -17.35
N SER A 379 66.30 -21.97 -16.71
CA SER A 379 65.46 -22.63 -15.71
C SER A 379 65.16 -21.72 -14.52
N ASN A 380 66.14 -20.95 -14.04
CA ASN A 380 65.94 -19.98 -12.98
C ASN A 380 65.03 -18.83 -13.42
N THR A 381 65.21 -18.30 -14.64
CA THR A 381 64.33 -17.25 -15.17
C THR A 381 62.90 -17.73 -15.37
N VAL A 382 62.70 -19.00 -15.74
CA VAL A 382 61.36 -19.61 -15.84
C VAL A 382 60.72 -19.73 -14.46
N LYS A 383 61.46 -20.21 -13.45
CA LYS A 383 60.97 -20.30 -12.07
C LYS A 383 60.66 -18.93 -11.47
N ASP A 384 61.46 -17.91 -11.76
CA ASP A 384 61.20 -16.56 -11.30
C ASP A 384 59.99 -15.94 -12.01
N ALA A 385 59.77 -16.24 -13.29
CA ALA A 385 58.57 -15.84 -14.02
C ALA A 385 57.30 -16.51 -13.46
N GLU A 386 57.38 -17.79 -13.10
CA GLU A 386 56.29 -18.51 -12.42
C GLU A 386 55.97 -17.89 -11.05
N ARG A 387 56.99 -17.63 -10.23
CA ARG A 387 56.82 -16.96 -8.92
C ARG A 387 56.19 -15.58 -9.02
N LEU A 388 56.66 -14.75 -9.96
CA LEU A 388 56.08 -13.43 -10.21
C LEU A 388 54.63 -13.54 -10.74
N GLY A 389 54.32 -14.60 -11.50
CA GLY A 389 52.96 -14.93 -11.92
C GLY A 389 52.04 -15.22 -10.74
N ASP A 390 52.51 -16.04 -9.80
CA ASP A 390 51.78 -16.38 -8.58
C ASP A 390 51.57 -15.16 -7.67
N GLU A 391 52.59 -14.32 -7.48
CA GLU A 391 52.49 -13.08 -6.72
C GLU A 391 51.51 -12.09 -7.35
N LEU A 392 51.53 -11.96 -8.69
CA LEU A 392 50.60 -11.10 -9.42
C LEU A 392 49.15 -11.62 -9.31
N SER A 393 48.96 -12.93 -9.36
CA SER A 393 47.66 -13.59 -9.16
C SER A 393 47.12 -13.31 -7.75
N LEU A 394 47.95 -13.48 -6.73
CA LEU A 394 47.60 -13.19 -5.34
C LEU A 394 47.26 -11.71 -5.13
N GLN A 395 48.03 -10.80 -5.73
CA GLN A 395 47.78 -9.36 -5.63
C GLN A 395 46.47 -8.96 -6.33
N ARG A 396 46.14 -9.57 -7.47
CA ARG A 396 44.84 -9.38 -8.15
C ARG A 396 43.68 -9.86 -7.28
N MET A 397 43.80 -11.03 -6.66
CA MET A 397 42.77 -11.57 -5.76
C MET A 397 42.56 -10.67 -4.53
N LYS A 398 43.66 -10.15 -3.96
CA LYS A 398 43.61 -9.21 -2.83
C LYS A 398 42.93 -7.90 -3.23
N SER A 399 43.31 -7.30 -4.35
CA SER A 399 42.68 -6.08 -4.86
C SER A 399 41.20 -6.27 -5.16
N LEU A 400 40.81 -7.43 -5.71
CA LEU A 400 39.40 -7.76 -5.96
C LEU A 400 38.60 -7.83 -4.66
N SER A 401 39.11 -8.52 -3.64
CA SER A 401 38.43 -8.65 -2.35
C SER A 401 38.33 -7.31 -1.60
N GLU A 402 39.37 -6.47 -1.68
CA GLU A 402 39.34 -5.10 -1.15
C GLU A 402 38.30 -4.24 -1.89
N SER A 403 38.21 -4.35 -3.22
CA SER A 403 37.20 -3.63 -4.01
C SER A 403 35.77 -4.09 -3.69
N GLN A 404 35.56 -5.40 -3.49
CA GLN A 404 34.25 -5.94 -3.09
C GLN A 404 33.86 -5.44 -1.69
N ARG A 405 34.81 -5.46 -0.75
CA ARG A 405 34.59 -4.92 0.60
C ARG A 405 34.26 -3.42 0.58
N ALA A 406 34.94 -2.64 -0.26
CA ALA A 406 34.65 -1.21 -0.42
C ALA A 406 33.22 -0.99 -0.95
N LEU A 407 32.80 -1.74 -1.97
CA LEU A 407 31.45 -1.67 -2.53
C LEU A 407 30.37 -2.03 -1.49
N GLU A 408 30.61 -3.05 -0.66
CA GLU A 408 29.69 -3.40 0.43
C GLU A 408 29.56 -2.28 1.47
N LEU A 409 30.68 -1.64 1.83
CA LEU A 409 30.67 -0.51 2.76
C LEU A 409 29.93 0.69 2.16
N GLU A 410 30.10 0.98 0.87
CA GLU A 410 29.34 2.03 0.18
C GLU A 410 27.84 1.75 0.18
N ARG A 411 27.42 0.50 -0.08
CA ARG A 411 26.00 0.10 0.00
C ARG A 411 25.44 0.27 1.41
N LYS A 412 26.21 -0.11 2.43
CA LYS A 412 25.83 0.07 3.84
C LYS A 412 25.75 1.56 4.22
N LEU A 413 26.69 2.37 3.75
CA LEU A 413 26.68 3.81 3.97
C LEU A 413 25.45 4.45 3.31
N PHE A 414 25.18 4.13 2.04
CA PHE A 414 24.02 4.64 1.32
C PHE A 414 22.69 4.28 1.98
N THR A 415 22.54 3.05 2.44
CA THR A 415 21.34 2.62 3.18
C THR A 415 21.20 3.33 4.52
N SER A 416 22.29 3.50 5.26
CA SER A 416 22.31 4.26 6.50
C SER A 416 21.94 5.74 6.28
N GLU A 417 22.50 6.39 5.27
CA GLU A 417 22.16 7.77 4.90
C GLU A 417 20.70 7.92 4.50
N ARG A 418 20.14 6.95 3.77
CA ARG A 418 18.71 6.94 3.41
C ARG A 418 17.83 6.86 4.66
N LEU A 419 18.16 5.98 5.61
CA LEU A 419 17.44 5.85 6.87
C LEU A 419 17.56 7.11 7.73
N LEU A 420 18.75 7.73 7.78
CA LEU A 420 18.96 8.99 8.49
C LEU A 420 18.08 10.11 7.90
N LYS A 421 18.01 10.22 6.57
CA LYS A 421 17.13 11.19 5.88
C LYS A 421 15.66 10.93 6.20
N GLN A 422 15.23 9.67 6.22
CA GLN A 422 13.87 9.31 6.60
C GLN A 422 13.57 9.73 8.04
N ALA A 423 14.44 9.40 8.99
CA ALA A 423 14.31 9.78 10.40
C ALA A 423 14.29 11.30 10.60
N GLN A 424 15.10 12.05 9.84
CA GLN A 424 15.07 13.52 9.85
C GLN A 424 13.74 14.06 9.33
N SER A 425 13.18 13.46 8.26
CA SER A 425 11.87 13.85 7.74
C SER A 425 10.74 13.58 8.75
N GLU A 426 10.80 12.46 9.46
CA GLU A 426 9.86 12.09 10.51
C GLU A 426 9.97 13.02 11.72
N LYS A 427 11.21 13.36 12.12
CA LYS A 427 11.46 14.37 13.16
C LYS A 427 10.81 15.70 12.82
N ILE A 428 10.96 16.19 11.58
CA ILE A 428 10.33 17.46 11.14
C ILE A 428 8.81 17.34 11.18
N LYS A 429 8.23 16.24 10.71
CA LYS A 429 6.77 16.01 10.78
C LYS A 429 6.25 16.03 12.22
N LEU A 430 6.97 15.40 13.14
CA LEU A 430 6.62 15.40 14.57
C LEU A 430 6.77 16.80 15.18
N GLN A 431 7.81 17.54 14.84
CA GLN A 431 7.99 18.93 15.28
C GLN A 431 6.81 19.82 14.82
N LEU A 432 6.43 19.74 13.55
CA LEU A 432 5.26 20.46 13.03
C LEU A 432 3.98 20.05 13.74
N ARG A 433 3.82 18.75 14.05
CA ARG A 433 2.65 18.30 14.80
C ARG A 433 2.63 18.82 16.23
N VAL A 434 3.79 18.91 16.87
CA VAL A 434 3.94 19.51 18.19
C VAL A 434 3.61 21.00 18.15
N GLU A 435 4.11 21.75 17.16
CA GLU A 435 3.78 23.17 16.95
C GLU A 435 2.28 23.38 16.69
N GLU A 436 1.65 22.53 15.87
CA GLU A 436 0.20 22.54 15.63
C GLU A 436 -0.59 22.33 16.93
N LEU A 437 -0.14 21.41 17.78
CA LEU A 437 -0.77 21.15 19.08
C LEU A 437 -0.52 22.31 20.05
N GLN A 438 0.68 22.87 20.08
CA GLN A 438 1.01 24.04 20.88
C GLN A 438 0.14 25.24 20.51
N HIS A 439 -0.06 25.55 19.23
CA HIS A 439 -0.97 26.62 18.81
C HIS A 439 -2.46 26.32 19.10
N LYS A 440 -2.87 25.05 19.09
CA LYS A 440 -4.25 24.66 19.47
C LYS A 440 -4.50 24.80 20.96
N TYR A 441 -3.47 24.66 21.79
CA TYR A 441 -3.55 24.69 23.24
C TYR A 441 -2.83 25.87 23.88
N GLU A 442 -2.43 26.87 23.08
CA GLU A 442 -1.92 28.13 23.61
C GLU A 442 -3.04 28.73 24.49
N PRO A 443 -2.79 28.92 25.80
CA PRO A 443 -3.75 29.59 26.64
C PRO A 443 -3.91 30.99 26.05
N LYS A 444 -5.12 31.31 25.59
CA LYS A 444 -5.48 32.71 25.35
C LYS A 444 -5.20 33.43 26.66
N GLY A 445 -4.11 34.21 26.67
CA GLY A 445 -3.66 34.93 27.84
C GLY A 445 -4.82 35.68 28.46
N THR A 446 -4.84 35.63 29.80
CA THR A 446 -5.58 36.52 30.69
C THR A 446 -5.65 37.95 30.22
#